data_AF-A0A840NFR4-F1
#
_entry.id   AF-A0A840NFR4-F1
#
_cell.length_a   1.000
_cell.length_b   1.000
_cell.length_c   1.000
_cell.angle_alpha   90.00
_cell.angle_beta   90.00
_cell.angle_gamma   90.00
#
_symmetry.space_group_name_H-M   'P 1'
#
loop_
_entity.id
_entity.type
_entity.pdbx_description
1 polymer ?
#
loop_
_entity_poly.entity_id
_entity_poly.type
_entity_poly.pdbx_seq_one_letter_code
_entity_poly.pdbx_strand_id
1 'polypeptide(L)'
;MPTPGFPPGTLDADDRPIWLSELDVIGHSTAHLVRDVAPRAALELLGLDAGSAVPCTLPAQSTDEHTSLPRAALGDPDCVAVLLAGRVHGWTLVFDDAGATSEVGDLERARAVDAAAGGDWSGLEAMAGRPRPAVQEPSAVLSAAGGPAVTIRTNFTGPPVAIGYAIDGELVFSTDSDDLDLRDPQPRADVRAAIAAAGISDEDDLAPGEPDTFALARIGCALAGVTWTLPDLRATDLIALTFN
;
A
#
# COMPACT_ATOMS: atom_id res chain seq x y z
N MET A 1 13.25 -21.82 5.40
CA MET A 1 12.15 -22.80 5.20
C MET A 1 11.10 -22.14 4.31
N PRO A 2 10.17 -22.85 3.63
CA PRO A 2 9.06 -22.15 2.97
C PRO A 2 8.25 -21.38 4.02
N THR A 3 8.04 -20.08 3.78
CA THR A 3 7.19 -19.25 4.62
C THR A 3 5.76 -19.81 4.59
N PRO A 4 5.15 -20.13 5.75
CA PRO A 4 3.79 -20.67 5.79
C PRO A 4 2.80 -19.78 5.02
N GLY A 5 1.71 -20.33 4.48
CA GLY A 5 0.70 -19.52 3.79
C GLY A 5 1.09 -18.87 2.44
N PHE A 6 2.38 -18.85 2.06
CA PHE A 6 2.85 -18.32 0.79
C PHE A 6 3.32 -19.45 -0.15
N PRO A 7 2.67 -19.64 -1.31
CA PRO A 7 3.12 -20.61 -2.31
C PRO A 7 4.53 -20.30 -2.82
N PRO A 8 5.29 -21.32 -3.28
CA PRO A 8 6.58 -21.09 -3.92
C PRO A 8 6.48 -20.09 -5.08
N GLY A 9 7.39 -19.12 -5.12
CA GLY A 9 7.43 -18.09 -6.16
C GLY A 9 6.52 -16.87 -5.92
N THR A 10 5.90 -16.77 -4.73
CA THR A 10 5.13 -15.56 -4.34
C THR A 10 5.91 -14.60 -3.45
N LEU A 11 7.04 -15.06 -2.90
CA LEU A 11 8.02 -14.25 -2.18
C LEU A 11 9.34 -14.23 -2.97
N ASP A 12 10.09 -13.14 -2.87
CA ASP A 12 11.43 -13.01 -3.41
C ASP A 12 12.50 -13.61 -2.48
N ALA A 13 13.78 -13.31 -2.74
CA ALA A 13 14.89 -13.85 -1.96
C ALA A 13 14.98 -13.29 -0.53
N ASP A 14 14.33 -12.15 -0.27
CA ASP A 14 14.30 -11.46 1.02
C ASP A 14 12.94 -11.69 1.73
N ASP A 15 12.20 -12.73 1.35
CA ASP A 15 10.85 -13.06 1.86
C ASP A 15 9.80 -11.94 1.65
N ARG A 16 10.03 -11.00 0.72
CA ARG A 16 9.05 -9.95 0.40
C ARG A 16 8.07 -10.44 -0.66
N PRO A 17 6.77 -10.06 -0.58
CA PRO A 17 5.79 -10.38 -1.63
C PRO A 17 6.26 -9.86 -3.00
N ILE A 18 6.47 -10.77 -3.96
CA ILE A 18 7.16 -10.48 -5.22
C ILE A 18 6.48 -9.36 -6.01
N TRP A 19 5.14 -9.32 -5.98
CA TRP A 19 4.37 -8.28 -6.66
C TRP A 19 4.63 -6.88 -6.07
N LEU A 20 4.88 -6.77 -4.76
CA LEU A 20 5.28 -5.51 -4.14
C LEU A 20 6.71 -5.15 -4.49
N SER A 21 7.63 -6.11 -4.54
CA SER A 21 9.03 -5.86 -4.90
C SER A 21 9.18 -5.42 -6.35
N GLU A 22 8.40 -6.01 -7.25
CA GLU A 22 8.50 -5.73 -8.68
C GLU A 22 7.77 -4.45 -9.10
N LEU A 23 6.68 -4.05 -8.43
CA LEU A 23 6.00 -2.80 -8.74
C LEU A 23 6.80 -1.56 -8.31
N ASP A 24 7.53 -1.72 -7.23
CA ASP A 24 8.06 -0.63 -6.43
C ASP A 24 9.56 -0.41 -6.69
N VAL A 25 10.06 0.76 -6.30
CA VAL A 25 11.48 1.14 -6.39
C VAL A 25 11.96 1.68 -5.06
N ILE A 26 13.25 2.04 -4.99
CA ILE A 26 13.85 2.68 -3.82
C ILE A 26 13.03 3.92 -3.42
N GLY A 27 12.20 3.82 -2.38
CA GLY A 27 11.40 4.91 -1.86
C GLY A 27 10.29 4.49 -0.89
N HIS A 28 9.35 5.39 -0.66
CA HIS A 28 8.13 5.11 0.08
C HIS A 28 7.06 4.66 -0.91
N SER A 29 6.38 3.55 -0.61
CA SER A 29 5.18 3.19 -1.37
C SER A 29 4.07 2.77 -0.44
N THR A 30 2.85 2.76 -0.95
CA THR A 30 1.68 2.33 -0.21
C THR A 30 0.82 1.44 -1.09
N ALA A 31 0.43 0.30 -0.55
CA ALA A 31 -0.50 -0.60 -1.21
C ALA A 31 -1.78 -0.70 -0.39
N HIS A 32 -2.91 -0.38 -1.01
CA HIS A 32 -4.23 -0.61 -0.47
C HIS A 32 -4.88 -1.80 -1.15
N LEU A 33 -5.41 -2.72 -0.35
CA LEU A 33 -6.16 -3.88 -0.77
C LEU A 33 -7.56 -3.76 -0.20
N VAL A 34 -8.58 -3.68 -1.03
CA VAL A 34 -9.98 -3.59 -0.57
C VAL A 34 -10.84 -4.61 -1.27
N ARG A 35 -11.68 -5.32 -0.51
CA ARG A 35 -12.54 -6.37 -1.03
C ARG A 35 -13.79 -5.78 -1.69
N ASP A 36 -14.15 -6.32 -2.85
CA ASP A 36 -15.41 -6.05 -3.56
C ASP A 36 -15.70 -4.59 -3.99
N VAL A 37 -14.75 -3.68 -3.82
CA VAL A 37 -14.81 -2.32 -4.38
C VAL A 37 -14.22 -2.30 -5.80
N ALA A 38 -14.74 -1.47 -6.71
CA ALA A 38 -14.18 -1.33 -8.06
C ALA A 38 -12.94 -0.40 -8.06
N PRO A 39 -11.95 -0.57 -8.97
CA PRO A 39 -10.73 0.25 -8.99
C PRO A 39 -10.96 1.76 -8.95
N ARG A 40 -11.87 2.30 -9.78
CA ARG A 40 -12.21 3.74 -9.77
C ARG A 40 -12.87 4.19 -8.47
N ALA A 41 -13.77 3.38 -7.93
CA ALA A 41 -14.42 3.67 -6.65
C ALA A 41 -13.42 3.66 -5.48
N ALA A 42 -12.42 2.78 -5.50
CA ALA A 42 -11.36 2.78 -4.50
C ALA A 42 -10.52 4.07 -4.56
N LEU A 43 -10.17 4.55 -5.76
CA LEU A 43 -9.51 5.84 -5.94
C LEU A 43 -10.39 7.00 -5.41
N GLU A 44 -11.68 7.02 -5.73
CA GLU A 44 -12.62 8.05 -5.24
C GLU A 44 -12.74 8.06 -3.72
N LEU A 45 -12.80 6.89 -3.08
CA LEU A 45 -12.83 6.76 -1.62
C LEU A 45 -11.56 7.33 -0.97
N LEU A 46 -10.41 7.22 -1.64
CA LEU A 46 -9.15 7.84 -1.22
C LEU A 46 -9.09 9.36 -1.52
N GLY A 47 -10.18 9.97 -2.00
CA GLY A 47 -10.26 11.41 -2.28
C GLY A 47 -9.68 11.82 -3.63
N LEU A 48 -9.59 10.88 -4.58
CA LEU A 48 -8.92 11.07 -5.86
C LEU A 48 -9.91 11.26 -7.00
N ASP A 49 -9.54 12.07 -7.99
CA ASP A 49 -10.34 12.22 -9.21
C ASP A 49 -10.11 11.02 -10.13
N ALA A 50 -10.87 9.96 -9.88
CA ALA A 50 -10.81 8.77 -10.73
C ALA A 50 -11.26 9.06 -12.17
N GLY A 51 -11.88 10.20 -12.49
CA GLY A 51 -12.27 10.57 -13.86
C GLY A 51 -11.07 10.79 -14.79
N SER A 52 -9.91 11.17 -14.24
CA SER A 52 -8.67 11.37 -14.99
C SER A 52 -7.81 10.10 -15.12
N ALA A 53 -8.21 9.00 -14.48
CA ALA A 53 -7.47 7.74 -14.57
C ALA A 53 -7.55 7.13 -15.98
N VAL A 54 -6.39 6.74 -16.52
CA VAL A 54 -6.22 6.18 -17.86
C VAL A 54 -5.95 4.68 -17.81
N PRO A 55 -6.31 3.89 -18.84
CA PRO A 55 -5.87 2.50 -18.94
C PRO A 55 -4.35 2.40 -18.87
N CYS A 56 -3.84 1.37 -18.18
CA CYS A 56 -2.42 1.17 -17.96
C CYS A 56 -2.01 -0.27 -18.32
N THR A 57 -0.81 -0.44 -18.87
CA THR A 57 -0.22 -1.76 -19.12
C THR A 57 1.19 -1.75 -18.58
N LEU A 58 1.46 -2.60 -17.58
CA LEU A 58 2.79 -2.66 -16.97
C LEU A 58 3.81 -3.23 -17.96
N PRO A 59 4.99 -2.59 -18.11
CA PRO A 59 6.06 -3.14 -18.94
C PRO A 59 6.63 -4.42 -18.32
N ALA A 60 7.40 -5.17 -19.10
CA ALA A 60 8.02 -6.42 -18.67
C ALA A 60 9.06 -6.23 -17.54
N GLN A 61 9.68 -5.06 -17.50
CA GLN A 61 10.72 -4.67 -16.55
C GLN A 61 10.73 -3.15 -16.43
N SER A 62 11.29 -2.63 -15.35
CA SER A 62 11.55 -1.20 -15.23
C SER A 62 12.64 -0.75 -16.22
N THR A 63 12.66 0.55 -16.54
CA THR A 63 13.70 1.19 -17.36
C THR A 63 15.02 1.33 -16.62
N ASP A 64 14.98 1.47 -15.30
CA ASP A 64 16.13 1.63 -14.39
C ASP A 64 15.74 1.28 -12.94
N GLU A 65 16.70 1.36 -12.02
CA GLU A 65 16.50 1.01 -10.60
C GLU A 65 15.73 2.07 -9.77
N HIS A 66 15.42 3.22 -10.37
CA HIS A 66 14.78 4.37 -9.71
C HIS A 66 13.37 4.66 -10.20
N THR A 67 12.91 3.96 -11.25
CA THR A 67 11.59 4.15 -11.85
C THR A 67 10.66 2.99 -11.49
N SER A 68 9.55 3.27 -10.82
CA SER A 68 8.52 2.25 -10.53
C SER A 68 7.92 1.69 -11.83
N LEU A 69 7.41 0.45 -11.81
CA LEU A 69 6.72 -0.10 -13.00
C LEU A 69 5.51 0.74 -13.44
N PRO A 70 4.64 1.25 -12.53
CA PRO A 70 3.58 2.17 -12.90
C PRO A 70 4.09 3.44 -13.60
N ARG A 71 5.18 4.03 -13.11
CA ARG A 71 5.80 5.21 -13.72
C ARG A 71 6.39 4.92 -15.09
N ALA A 72 7.11 3.80 -15.23
CA ALA A 72 7.62 3.33 -16.51
C ALA A 72 6.50 3.08 -17.53
N ALA A 73 5.33 2.61 -17.09
CA ALA A 73 4.18 2.37 -17.95
C ALA A 73 3.59 3.66 -18.54
N LEU A 74 3.61 4.76 -17.78
CA LEU A 74 3.07 6.04 -18.23
C LEU A 74 4.09 6.88 -19.01
N GLY A 75 5.38 6.67 -18.78
CA GLY A 75 6.45 7.38 -19.48
C GLY A 75 6.51 8.87 -19.15
N ASP A 76 5.93 9.29 -18.02
CA ASP A 76 5.95 10.67 -17.53
C ASP A 76 7.02 10.80 -16.43
N PRO A 77 8.19 11.37 -16.74
CA PRO A 77 9.26 11.54 -15.75
C PRO A 77 8.98 12.66 -14.74
N ASP A 78 8.03 13.56 -15.03
CA ASP A 78 7.80 14.77 -14.24
C ASP A 78 6.71 14.56 -13.18
N CYS A 79 6.00 13.42 -13.18
CA CYS A 79 5.00 13.12 -12.16
C CYS A 79 5.64 12.87 -10.79
N VAL A 80 5.00 13.41 -9.75
CA VAL A 80 5.43 13.24 -8.35
C VAL A 80 5.10 11.82 -7.87
N ALA A 81 3.90 11.33 -8.19
CA ALA A 81 3.45 9.99 -7.85
C ALA A 81 2.61 9.37 -8.97
N VAL A 82 2.61 8.05 -9.04
CA VAL A 82 1.72 7.26 -9.89
C VAL A 82 0.96 6.27 -9.03
N LEU A 83 -0.37 6.32 -9.16
CA LEU A 83 -1.26 5.35 -8.56
C LEU A 83 -1.73 4.38 -9.61
N LEU A 84 -1.52 3.09 -9.36
CA LEU A 84 -1.99 1.98 -10.17
C LEU A 84 -3.18 1.33 -9.46
N ALA A 85 -4.29 1.12 -10.14
CA ALA A 85 -5.42 0.39 -9.59
C ALA A 85 -5.90 -0.75 -10.50
N GLY A 86 -6.28 -1.87 -9.91
CA GLY A 86 -6.68 -3.09 -10.63
C GLY A 86 -7.42 -4.07 -9.73
N ARG A 87 -8.18 -4.99 -10.34
CA ARG A 87 -8.94 -6.00 -9.59
C ARG A 87 -8.41 -7.41 -9.86
N VAL A 88 -7.95 -8.10 -8.82
CA VAL A 88 -7.45 -9.47 -8.87
C VAL A 88 -8.20 -10.34 -7.86
N HIS A 89 -8.82 -11.43 -8.32
CA HIS A 89 -9.51 -12.42 -7.47
C HIS A 89 -10.49 -11.85 -6.40
N GLY A 90 -11.21 -10.78 -6.75
CA GLY A 90 -12.22 -10.15 -5.89
C GLY A 90 -11.70 -9.04 -4.98
N TRP A 91 -10.40 -8.78 -4.99
CA TRP A 91 -9.78 -7.63 -4.33
C TRP A 91 -9.38 -6.59 -5.35
N THR A 92 -9.50 -5.33 -4.96
CA THR A 92 -8.93 -4.21 -5.68
C THR A 92 -7.65 -3.78 -5.00
N LEU A 93 -6.59 -3.71 -5.80
CA LEU A 93 -5.33 -3.06 -5.47
C LEU A 93 -5.42 -1.59 -5.83
N VAL A 94 -4.95 -0.71 -4.96
CA VAL A 94 -4.46 0.63 -5.30
C VAL A 94 -3.02 0.70 -4.80
N PHE A 95 -2.06 0.71 -5.71
CA PHE A 95 -0.65 0.85 -5.41
C PHE A 95 -0.21 2.28 -5.72
N ASP A 96 0.44 2.92 -4.77
CA ASP A 96 0.96 4.28 -4.84
C ASP A 96 2.49 4.21 -4.72
N ASP A 97 3.18 4.57 -5.80
CA ASP A 97 4.63 4.44 -5.92
C ASP A 97 5.44 5.48 -5.12
N ALA A 98 4.78 6.45 -4.49
CA ALA A 98 5.41 7.51 -3.69
C ALA A 98 4.86 7.59 -2.26
N GLY A 99 3.85 6.78 -1.92
CA GLY A 99 3.20 6.79 -0.61
C GLY A 99 2.40 8.07 -0.31
N ALA A 100 1.98 8.82 -1.34
CA ALA A 100 1.14 10.02 -1.22
C ALA A 100 -0.21 9.76 -0.52
N THR A 101 -0.68 8.52 -0.53
CA THR A 101 -1.95 8.02 0.03
C THR A 101 -1.77 7.38 1.41
N SER A 102 -0.56 7.43 1.98
CA SER A 102 -0.27 6.85 3.30
C SER A 102 -1.14 7.44 4.41
N GLU A 103 -1.49 8.73 4.33
CA GLU A 103 -2.46 9.40 5.19
C GLU A 103 -3.50 10.16 4.35
N VAL A 104 -4.79 9.86 4.51
CA VAL A 104 -5.88 10.50 3.72
C VAL A 104 -5.92 12.03 3.96
N GLY A 105 -5.41 12.50 5.11
CA GLY A 105 -5.30 13.93 5.43
C GLY A 105 -4.10 14.65 4.80
N ASP A 106 -3.07 13.92 4.38
CA ASP A 106 -1.86 14.53 3.81
C ASP A 106 -1.99 14.81 2.30
N LEU A 107 -2.94 14.17 1.59
CA LEU A 107 -3.28 14.53 0.21
C LEU A 107 -3.83 15.95 0.07
N GLU A 108 -4.71 16.37 0.99
CA GLU A 108 -5.18 17.76 1.02
C GLU A 108 -4.03 18.74 1.27
N ARG A 109 -3.07 18.32 2.08
CA ARG A 109 -1.87 19.10 2.40
C ARG A 109 -0.91 19.17 1.22
N ALA A 110 -0.69 18.06 0.51
CA ALA A 110 0.13 18.00 -0.70
C ALA A 110 -0.46 18.90 -1.80
N ARG A 111 -1.78 18.83 -2.03
CA ARG A 111 -2.49 19.74 -2.94
C ARG A 111 -2.37 21.21 -2.53
N ALA A 112 -2.40 21.50 -1.23
CA ALA A 112 -2.21 22.87 -0.72
C ALA A 112 -0.76 23.37 -0.88
N VAL A 113 0.23 22.49 -0.75
CA VAL A 113 1.65 22.79 -0.98
C VAL A 113 1.92 23.03 -2.47
N ASP A 114 1.35 22.20 -3.35
CA ASP A 114 1.54 22.33 -4.79
C ASP A 114 0.85 23.59 -5.35
N ALA A 115 -0.35 23.92 -4.86
CA ALA A 115 -0.99 25.21 -5.11
C ALA A 115 -0.11 26.40 -4.66
N ALA A 116 0.62 26.25 -3.54
CA ALA A 116 1.55 27.26 -3.04
C ALA A 116 2.86 27.34 -3.84
N ALA A 117 3.31 26.25 -4.45
CA ALA A 117 4.45 26.25 -5.38
C ALA A 117 4.17 27.10 -6.64
N GLY A 118 2.90 27.23 -7.03
CA GLY A 118 2.41 28.20 -8.03
C GLY A 118 2.40 29.67 -7.57
N GLY A 119 2.85 29.96 -6.35
CA GLY A 119 2.89 31.32 -5.76
C GLY A 119 1.65 31.70 -4.96
N ASP A 120 0.65 30.82 -4.84
CA ASP A 120 -0.56 31.05 -4.03
C ASP A 120 -0.47 30.39 -2.65
N TRP A 121 0.11 31.15 -1.71
CA TRP A 121 0.31 30.71 -0.32
C TRP A 121 -0.97 30.72 0.52
N SER A 122 -2.09 31.23 -0.01
CA SER A 122 -3.33 31.41 0.76
C SER A 122 -3.94 30.08 1.22
N GLY A 123 -3.69 28.98 0.51
CA GLY A 123 -4.11 27.63 0.89
C GLY A 123 -3.40 27.11 2.15
N LEU A 124 -2.08 27.31 2.24
CA LEU A 124 -1.28 26.94 3.42
C LEU A 124 -1.62 27.82 4.62
N GLU A 125 -1.81 29.13 4.43
CA GLU A 125 -2.22 30.06 5.49
C GLU A 125 -3.63 29.76 6.02
N ALA A 126 -4.57 29.37 5.15
CA ALA A 126 -5.91 28.96 5.54
C ALA A 126 -5.95 27.61 6.30
N MET A 127 -4.91 26.77 6.15
CA MET A 127 -4.74 25.51 6.90
C MET A 127 -4.02 25.72 8.24
N ALA A 128 -3.16 26.74 8.36
CA ALA A 128 -2.43 27.10 9.57
C ALA A 128 -3.37 27.69 10.66
N GLY A 129 -4.22 26.85 11.24
CA GLY A 129 -5.16 27.26 12.30
C GLY A 129 -6.46 26.45 12.32
N ARG A 130 -6.72 25.64 11.29
CA ARG A 130 -7.82 24.66 11.34
C ARG A 130 -7.39 23.51 12.26
N PRO A 131 -8.27 22.99 13.12
CA PRO A 131 -8.03 21.71 13.75
C PRO A 131 -7.77 20.71 12.61
N ARG A 132 -6.62 20.02 12.68
CA ARG A 132 -6.26 18.99 11.70
C ARG A 132 -7.45 18.02 11.67
N PRO A 133 -8.07 17.76 10.50
CA PRO A 133 -9.07 16.70 10.43
C PRO A 133 -8.44 15.44 11.03
N ALA A 134 -9.21 14.69 11.81
CA ALA A 134 -8.71 13.43 12.34
C ALA A 134 -8.19 12.62 11.16
N VAL A 135 -6.88 12.32 11.15
CA VAL A 135 -6.26 11.52 10.09
C VAL A 135 -6.99 10.19 10.11
N GLN A 136 -7.77 9.94 9.06
CA GLN A 136 -8.45 8.67 8.92
C GLN A 136 -7.48 7.67 8.30
N GLU A 137 -7.39 6.50 8.91
CA GLU A 137 -6.63 5.39 8.35
C GLU A 137 -7.22 4.99 6.99
N PRO A 138 -6.43 4.94 5.90
CA PRO A 138 -6.97 4.65 4.56
C PRO A 138 -7.73 3.32 4.50
N SER A 139 -7.30 2.32 5.27
CA SER A 139 -8.00 1.04 5.36
C SER A 139 -9.41 1.21 5.92
N ALA A 140 -9.61 2.04 6.95
CA ALA A 140 -10.93 2.34 7.48
C ALA A 140 -11.81 3.05 6.44
N VAL A 141 -11.27 4.04 5.73
CA VAL A 141 -12.00 4.75 4.65
C VAL A 141 -12.46 3.79 3.56
N LEU A 142 -11.55 2.94 3.07
CA LEU A 142 -11.85 1.95 2.04
C LEU A 142 -12.85 0.89 2.52
N SER A 143 -12.69 0.44 3.76
CA SER A 143 -13.52 -0.61 4.34
C SER A 143 -14.96 -0.17 4.59
N ALA A 144 -15.21 1.13 4.77
CA ALA A 144 -16.56 1.69 4.93
C ALA A 144 -17.49 1.41 3.72
N ALA A 145 -16.95 0.99 2.58
CA ALA A 145 -17.71 0.55 1.41
C ALA A 145 -18.32 -0.87 1.53
N GLY A 146 -18.10 -1.58 2.64
CA GLY A 146 -18.78 -2.84 2.96
C GLY A 146 -17.92 -4.11 2.78
N GLY A 147 -16.61 -4.02 3.02
CA GLY A 147 -15.70 -5.16 2.97
C GLY A 147 -14.40 -4.92 3.75
N PRO A 148 -13.59 -5.96 4.01
CA PRO A 148 -12.29 -5.79 4.63
C PRO A 148 -11.35 -4.97 3.73
N ALA A 149 -10.50 -4.16 4.35
CA ALA A 149 -9.43 -3.46 3.66
C ALA A 149 -8.12 -3.49 4.45
N VAL A 150 -7.01 -3.62 3.74
CA VAL A 150 -5.65 -3.61 4.27
C VAL A 150 -4.88 -2.48 3.58
N THR A 151 -4.14 -1.71 4.36
CA THR A 151 -3.13 -0.77 3.86
C THR A 151 -1.77 -1.26 4.32
N ILE A 152 -0.82 -1.38 3.39
CA ILE A 152 0.57 -1.73 3.65
C ILE A 152 1.41 -0.52 3.26
N ARG A 153 2.16 0.03 4.21
CA ARG A 153 3.09 1.14 3.98
C ARG A 153 4.50 0.60 3.98
N THR A 154 5.24 0.80 2.90
CA THR A 154 6.64 0.40 2.80
C THR A 154 7.54 1.62 2.79
N ASN A 155 8.74 1.44 3.31
CA ASN A 155 9.86 2.34 3.09
C ASN A 155 11.00 1.42 2.62
N PHE A 156 11.61 1.70 1.48
CA PHE A 156 12.72 0.91 0.94
C PHE A 156 14.09 1.35 1.49
N THR A 157 14.16 2.54 2.08
CA THR A 157 15.39 3.01 2.76
C THR A 157 15.48 2.52 4.22
N GLY A 158 14.48 1.76 4.67
CA GLY A 158 14.36 1.19 6.01
C GLY A 158 13.36 0.03 6.02
N PRO A 159 12.83 -0.37 7.18
CA PRO A 159 11.78 -1.38 7.22
C PRO A 159 10.41 -0.84 6.75
N PRO A 160 9.48 -1.70 6.27
CA PRO A 160 8.12 -1.30 5.97
C PRO A 160 7.46 -0.80 7.25
N VAL A 161 6.92 0.41 7.18
CA VAL A 161 6.73 1.19 8.40
C VAL A 161 5.36 0.97 9.01
N ALA A 162 4.36 0.41 8.32
CA ALA A 162 3.08 0.12 8.99
C ALA A 162 2.14 -0.76 8.18
N ILE A 163 1.19 -1.36 8.90
CA ILE A 163 -0.05 -1.88 8.32
C ILE A 163 -1.26 -1.36 9.09
N GLY A 164 -2.35 -1.18 8.35
CA GLY A 164 -3.67 -0.94 8.92
C GLY A 164 -4.68 -1.90 8.30
N TYR A 165 -5.49 -2.56 9.12
CA TYR A 165 -6.54 -3.49 8.70
C TYR A 165 -7.86 -3.08 9.31
N ALA A 166 -8.87 -2.93 8.46
CA ALA A 166 -10.19 -2.48 8.84
C ALA A 166 -11.29 -3.37 8.26
N ILE A 167 -12.43 -3.39 8.95
CA ILE A 167 -13.65 -4.10 8.56
C ILE A 167 -14.84 -3.19 8.83
N ASP A 168 -15.72 -3.03 7.84
CA ASP A 168 -16.91 -2.17 7.88
C ASP A 168 -16.62 -0.74 8.37
N GLY A 169 -15.45 -0.21 8.00
CA GLY A 169 -15.02 1.14 8.38
C GLY A 169 -14.39 1.27 9.77
N GLU A 170 -14.26 0.18 10.51
CA GLU A 170 -13.60 0.15 11.82
C GLU A 170 -12.18 -0.40 11.68
N LEU A 171 -11.18 0.33 12.18
CA LEU A 171 -9.80 -0.15 12.27
C LEU A 171 -9.71 -1.24 13.35
N VAL A 172 -9.46 -2.47 12.94
CA VAL A 172 -9.45 -3.63 13.84
C VAL A 172 -8.04 -4.09 14.21
N PHE A 173 -7.03 -3.67 13.44
CA PHE A 173 -5.62 -3.94 13.70
C PHE A 173 -4.76 -2.89 13.01
N SER A 174 -3.77 -2.38 13.71
CA SER A 174 -2.78 -1.43 13.19
C SER A 174 -1.51 -1.55 13.99
N THR A 175 -0.37 -1.56 13.32
CA THR A 175 0.95 -1.65 13.94
C THR A 175 2.00 -1.15 12.96
N ASP A 176 3.14 -0.71 13.49
CA ASP A 176 4.37 -0.48 12.74
C ASP A 176 5.41 -1.55 13.07
N SER A 177 6.58 -1.47 12.44
CA SER A 177 7.68 -2.42 12.65
C SER A 177 8.26 -2.35 14.05
N ASP A 178 8.19 -1.17 14.69
CA ASP A 178 8.79 -0.92 16.00
C ASP A 178 7.88 -1.44 17.13
N ASP A 179 6.56 -1.43 16.91
CA ASP A 179 5.53 -1.85 17.86
C ASP A 179 5.04 -3.31 17.65
N LEU A 180 5.49 -4.00 16.59
CA LEU A 180 5.07 -5.38 16.31
C LEU A 180 5.68 -6.37 17.32
N ASP A 181 4.94 -6.72 18.37
CA ASP A 181 5.25 -7.87 19.23
C ASP A 181 4.41 -9.09 18.84
N LEU A 182 5.04 -10.04 18.13
CA LEU A 182 4.42 -11.30 17.71
C LEU A 182 3.98 -12.21 18.88
N ARG A 183 4.43 -11.90 20.11
CA ARG A 183 4.08 -12.64 21.32
C ARG A 183 2.86 -12.04 22.03
N ASP A 184 2.50 -10.80 21.72
CA ASP A 184 1.33 -10.16 22.31
C ASP A 184 0.06 -10.87 21.81
N PRO A 185 -0.80 -11.38 22.72
CA PRO A 185 -2.01 -12.08 22.32
C PRO A 185 -2.95 -11.18 21.51
N GLN A 186 -2.90 -11.31 20.19
CA GLN A 186 -3.82 -10.62 19.30
C GLN A 186 -5.27 -11.11 19.54
N PRO A 187 -6.24 -10.23 19.78
CA PRO A 187 -7.59 -10.63 20.20
C PRO A 187 -8.38 -11.31 19.08
N ARG A 188 -8.15 -10.92 17.82
CA ARG A 188 -8.91 -11.43 16.68
C ARG A 188 -8.28 -12.66 16.03
N ALA A 189 -9.13 -13.61 15.63
CA ALA A 189 -8.68 -14.89 15.08
C ALA A 189 -8.09 -14.76 13.66
N ASP A 190 -8.61 -13.86 12.84
CA ASP A 190 -8.12 -13.57 11.49
C ASP A 190 -6.72 -12.94 11.54
N VAL A 191 -6.49 -11.97 12.43
CA VAL A 191 -5.16 -11.36 12.66
C VAL A 191 -4.15 -12.41 13.13
N ARG A 192 -4.51 -13.26 14.10
CA ARG A 192 -3.64 -14.36 14.54
C ARG A 192 -3.31 -15.32 13.40
N ALA A 193 -4.29 -15.66 12.57
CA ALA A 193 -4.08 -16.55 11.43
C ALA A 193 -3.14 -15.92 10.38
N ALA A 194 -3.28 -14.62 10.13
CA ALA A 194 -2.41 -13.89 9.21
C ALA A 194 -0.98 -13.78 9.71
N ILE A 195 -0.76 -13.55 11.02
CA ILE A 195 0.56 -13.58 11.64
C ILE A 195 1.20 -14.97 11.53
N ALA A 196 0.44 -16.01 11.87
CA ALA A 196 0.93 -17.39 11.76
C ALA A 196 1.26 -17.79 10.33
N ALA A 197 0.51 -17.28 9.34
CA ALA A 197 0.80 -17.45 7.94
C ALA A 197 2.06 -16.67 7.55
N ALA A 198 2.16 -15.39 7.87
CA ALA A 198 3.32 -14.56 7.52
C ALA A 198 4.66 -15.15 7.97
N GLY A 199 4.67 -15.90 9.08
CA GLY A 199 5.87 -16.52 9.60
C GLY A 199 6.88 -15.50 10.12
N ILE A 200 8.07 -15.99 10.43
CA ILE A 200 9.24 -15.18 10.80
C ILE A 200 10.41 -15.67 9.95
N SER A 201 11.24 -14.75 9.45
CA SER A 201 12.51 -15.10 8.83
C SER A 201 13.56 -15.35 9.92
N ASP A 202 14.38 -16.39 9.72
CA ASP A 202 15.54 -16.68 10.57
C ASP A 202 16.75 -15.90 10.02
N GLU A 203 16.75 -14.57 10.14
CA GLU A 203 17.90 -13.74 9.78
C GLU A 203 18.95 -13.76 10.89
N ASP A 204 20.24 -13.78 10.52
CA ASP A 204 21.36 -13.90 11.48
C ASP A 204 21.43 -12.72 12.48
N ASP A 205 20.86 -11.57 12.10
CA ASP A 205 20.87 -10.34 12.90
C ASP A 205 19.60 -10.15 13.78
N LEU A 206 18.64 -11.07 13.71
CA LEU A 206 17.38 -11.01 14.47
C LEU A 206 17.40 -11.96 15.67
N ALA A 207 16.85 -11.50 16.80
CA ALA A 207 16.62 -12.39 17.92
C ALA A 207 15.52 -13.42 17.57
N PRO A 208 15.56 -14.64 18.13
CA PRO A 208 14.51 -15.62 17.89
C PRO A 208 13.10 -15.08 18.21
N GLY A 209 12.23 -15.05 17.21
CA GLY A 209 10.86 -14.55 17.32
C GLY A 209 10.70 -13.05 17.07
N GLU A 210 11.78 -12.34 16.75
CA GLU A 210 11.73 -10.97 16.25
C GLU A 210 11.21 -10.98 14.80
N PRO A 211 10.24 -10.12 14.45
CA PRO A 211 9.79 -10.00 13.07
C PRO A 211 10.91 -9.43 12.21
N ASP A 212 11.16 -10.04 11.05
CA ASP A 212 11.99 -9.40 10.05
C ASP A 212 11.29 -8.20 9.44
N THR A 213 12.10 -7.45 8.72
CA THR A 213 11.72 -6.27 7.96
C THR A 213 10.42 -6.51 7.19
N PHE A 214 10.24 -7.62 6.46
CA PHE A 214 9.09 -7.80 5.58
C PHE A 214 7.90 -8.55 6.19
N ALA A 215 7.94 -8.85 7.50
CA ALA A 215 6.87 -9.53 8.21
C ALA A 215 5.52 -8.80 8.06
N LEU A 216 5.51 -7.47 8.18
CA LEU A 216 4.30 -6.66 8.05
C LEU A 216 3.66 -6.74 6.65
N ALA A 217 4.47 -6.71 5.59
CA ALA A 217 3.96 -6.86 4.22
C ALA A 217 3.33 -8.24 4.00
N ARG A 218 3.94 -9.30 4.56
CA ARG A 218 3.38 -10.66 4.54
C ARG A 218 2.10 -10.77 5.37
N ILE A 219 2.03 -10.17 6.55
CA ILE A 219 0.81 -10.11 7.37
C ILE A 219 -0.31 -9.42 6.58
N GLY A 220 -0.02 -8.27 5.95
CA GLY A 220 -1.00 -7.56 5.13
C GLY A 220 -1.51 -8.40 3.95
N CYS A 221 -0.61 -9.11 3.26
CA CYS A 221 -0.99 -10.02 2.20
C CYS A 221 -1.84 -11.19 2.71
N ALA A 222 -1.48 -11.78 3.86
CA ALA A 222 -2.21 -12.88 4.46
C ALA A 222 -3.61 -12.46 4.95
N LEU A 223 -3.76 -11.25 5.51
CA LEU A 223 -5.06 -10.67 5.89
C LEU A 223 -5.98 -10.51 4.67
N ALA A 224 -5.42 -10.10 3.53
CA ALA A 224 -6.16 -10.00 2.28
C ALA A 224 -6.28 -11.37 1.56
N GLY A 225 -5.60 -12.42 2.01
CA GLY A 225 -5.52 -13.70 1.31
C GLY A 225 -4.95 -13.57 -0.10
N VAL A 226 -4.04 -12.62 -0.33
CA VAL A 226 -3.41 -12.38 -1.62
C VAL A 226 -2.07 -13.08 -1.71
N THR A 227 -1.88 -13.78 -2.82
CA THR A 227 -0.65 -14.53 -3.16
C THR A 227 -0.28 -14.24 -4.61
N TRP A 228 -0.44 -12.97 -5.00
CA TRP A 228 -0.30 -12.54 -6.37
C TRP A 228 1.15 -12.53 -6.83
N THR A 229 1.28 -12.70 -8.13
CA THR A 229 2.50 -12.49 -8.90
C THR A 229 2.29 -11.31 -9.84
N LEU A 230 3.36 -10.73 -10.38
CA LEU A 230 3.23 -9.69 -11.38
C LEU A 230 2.53 -10.14 -12.68
N PRO A 231 2.68 -11.39 -13.15
CA PRO A 231 1.80 -11.95 -14.18
C PRO A 231 0.30 -11.83 -13.87
N ASP A 232 -0.12 -12.05 -12.62
CA ASP A 232 -1.52 -11.90 -12.23
C ASP A 232 -1.98 -10.46 -12.40
N LEU A 233 -1.16 -9.49 -11.96
CA LEU A 233 -1.45 -8.06 -12.14
C LEU A 233 -1.52 -7.66 -13.61
N ARG A 234 -0.57 -8.10 -14.43
CA ARG A 234 -0.52 -7.82 -15.88
C ARG A 234 -1.70 -8.41 -16.64
N ALA A 235 -2.33 -9.46 -16.12
CA ALA A 235 -3.51 -10.07 -16.72
C ALA A 235 -4.82 -9.31 -16.42
N THR A 236 -4.76 -8.22 -15.66
CA THR A 236 -5.94 -7.45 -15.24
C THR A 236 -6.06 -6.13 -15.98
N ASP A 237 -7.29 -5.61 -16.06
CA ASP A 237 -7.56 -4.27 -16.61
C ASP A 237 -7.09 -3.21 -15.61
N LEU A 238 -5.83 -2.82 -15.71
CA LEU A 238 -5.23 -1.79 -14.86
C LEU A 238 -5.60 -0.39 -15.34
N ILE A 239 -5.79 0.51 -14.38
CA ILE A 239 -5.85 1.95 -14.61
C ILE A 239 -4.74 2.63 -13.82
N ALA A 240 -4.26 3.76 -14.31
CA ALA A 240 -3.30 4.58 -13.59
C ALA A 240 -3.74 6.04 -13.53
N LEU A 241 -3.33 6.71 -12.45
CA LEU A 241 -3.57 8.11 -12.15
C LEU A 241 -2.23 8.74 -11.79
N THR A 242 -1.88 9.85 -12.42
CA THR A 242 -0.69 10.64 -12.04
C THR A 242 -1.05 11.72 -11.04
N PHE A 243 -0.09 12.04 -10.18
CA PHE A 243 -0.05 13.27 -9.40
C PHE A 243 1.13 14.09 -9.89
N ASN A 244 0.83 15.33 -10.24
CA ASN A 244 1.81 16.35 -10.55
C ASN A 244 1.85 17.36 -9.41
#